data_AF-A0A839QIY7-F1
#
_entry.id   AF-A0A839QIY7-F1
#
_cell.length_a   1.000
_cell.length_b   1.000
_cell.length_c   1.000
_cell.angle_alpha   90.00
_cell.angle_beta   90.00
_cell.angle_gamma   90.00
#
_symmetry.space_group_name_H-M   'P 1'
#
loop_
_entity.id
_entity.type
_entity.pdbx_description
1 polymer ?
#
loop_
_entity_poly.entity_id
_entity_poly.type
_entity_poly.pdbx_seq_one_letter_code
_entity_poly.pdbx_strand_id
1 'polypeptide(L)' 'MTFTDGYLYPGDEPGLGVIFNEGAALAYPYQQAYLPYNRLRDGTVHDW' A
#
# COMPACT_ATOMS: atom_id res chain seq x y z
N MET A 1 7.30 7.14 12.95
CA MET A 1 6.16 6.21 13.10
C MET A 1 6.55 4.99 13.91
N THR A 2 5.72 4.59 14.87
CA THR A 2 5.89 3.38 15.69
C THR A 2 4.57 2.61 15.78
N PHE A 3 4.65 1.30 15.97
CA PHE A 3 3.51 0.44 16.27
C PHE A 3 3.68 -0.14 17.68
N THR A 4 2.77 0.19 18.59
CA THR A 4 2.85 -0.21 20.00
C THR A 4 1.45 -0.56 20.48
N ASP A 5 1.30 -1.71 21.13
CA ASP A 5 0.05 -2.18 21.75
C ASP A 5 -1.18 -2.19 20.81
N GLY A 6 -0.98 -2.45 19.52
CA GLY A 6 -2.07 -2.47 18.53
C GLY A 6 -2.39 -1.11 17.90
N TYR A 7 -1.67 -0.05 18.27
CA TYR A 7 -1.88 1.31 17.78
C TYR A 7 -0.70 1.79 16.92
N LEU A 8 -1.02 2.60 15.92
CA LEU A 8 -0.03 3.32 15.11
C LEU A 8 0.13 4.74 15.65
N TYR A 9 1.37 5.15 15.90
CA TYR A 9 1.75 6.52 16.24
C TYR A 9 2.56 7.12 15.08
N PRO A 10 2.17 8.28 14.51
CA PRO A 10 2.83 8.84 13.33
C PRO A 10 4.28 9.30 13.60
N GLY A 11 4.58 9.71 14.83
CA GLY A 11 5.85 10.35 15.20
C GLY A 11 5.69 11.87 15.33
N ASP A 12 6.76 12.54 15.73
CA ASP A 12 6.77 13.97 16.10
C ASP A 12 7.48 14.87 15.08
N GLU A 13 8.05 14.29 14.03
CA GLU A 13 8.77 15.03 12.98
C GLU A 13 7.81 15.95 12.19
N PRO A 14 8.23 17.16 11.81
CA PRO A 14 7.42 18.03 10.97
C PRO A 14 7.02 17.38 9.63
N GLY A 15 5.80 17.64 9.19
CA GLY A 15 5.25 17.03 7.97
C GLY A 15 4.75 15.61 8.21
N LEU A 16 4.89 14.72 7.22
CA LEU A 16 4.44 13.33 7.34
C LEU A 16 5.47 12.40 8.04
N GLY A 17 6.70 12.86 8.28
CA GLY A 17 7.76 12.04 8.86
C GLY A 17 8.21 10.86 7.98
N VAL A 18 8.05 10.95 6.65
CA VAL A 18 8.42 9.91 5.67
C VAL A 18 9.37 10.49 4.62
N ILE A 19 10.45 9.75 4.30
CA ILE A 19 11.46 10.12 3.30
C ILE A 19 11.56 8.99 2.26
N PHE A 20 11.65 9.36 0.98
CA PHE A 20 11.86 8.42 -0.11
C PHE A 20 13.36 8.22 -0.40
N ASN A 21 13.82 6.97 -0.38
CA ASN A 21 15.20 6.62 -0.75
C ASN A 21 15.28 6.22 -2.23
N GLU A 22 15.66 7.17 -3.09
CA GLU A 22 15.74 6.96 -4.53
C GLU A 22 16.75 5.87 -4.93
N GLY A 23 17.92 5.82 -4.28
CA GLY A 23 18.96 4.84 -4.59
C GLY A 23 18.51 3.39 -4.34
N ALA A 24 17.77 3.16 -3.26
CA ALA A 24 17.19 1.85 -2.97
C ALA A 24 16.04 1.49 -3.92
N ALA A 25 15.22 2.47 -4.31
CA ALA A 25 14.08 2.25 -5.20
C ALA A 25 14.48 1.76 -6.60
N LEU A 26 15.66 2.16 -7.10
CA LEU A 26 16.17 1.73 -8.41
C LEU A 26 16.34 0.21 -8.56
N ALA A 27 16.49 -0.52 -7.45
CA ALA A 27 16.60 -1.98 -7.48
C ALA A 27 15.25 -2.68 -7.79
N TYR A 28 14.13 -1.95 -7.73
CA TYR A 28 12.78 -2.50 -7.86
C TYR A 28 12.04 -1.81 -9.00
N PRO A 29 12.26 -2.23 -10.26
CA PRO A 29 11.57 -1.64 -11.40
C PRO A 29 10.06 -1.88 -11.32
N TYR A 30 9.30 -1.03 -12.02
CA TYR A 30 7.87 -1.17 -12.12
C TYR A 30 7.47 -2.57 -12.61
N GLN A 31 6.55 -3.19 -11.88
CA GLN A 31 5.89 -4.42 -12.27
C GLN A 31 4.39 -4.20 -12.26
N GLN A 32 3.73 -4.49 -13.38
CA GLN A 32 2.29 -4.38 -13.49
C GLN A 32 1.60 -5.41 -12.58
N ALA A 33 0.65 -4.95 -11.77
CA ALA A 33 -0.19 -5.78 -10.93
C ALA A 33 -1.63 -5.25 -10.96
N TYR A 34 -2.59 -6.17 -11.12
CA TYR A 34 -4.01 -5.85 -11.17
C TYR A 34 -4.69 -6.36 -9.91
N LEU A 35 -5.62 -5.59 -9.37
CA LEU A 35 -6.62 -6.15 -8.45
C LEU A 35 -7.47 -7.17 -9.22
N PRO A 36 -7.90 -8.26 -8.58
CA PRO A 36 -8.87 -9.16 -9.17
C PRO A 36 -10.23 -8.46 -9.29
N TYR A 37 -11.13 -9.08 -10.05
CA TYR A 37 -12.54 -8.71 -10.12
C TYR A 37 -13.38 -9.92 -9.71
N ASN A 38 -14.62 -9.66 -9.27
CA ASN A 38 -15.53 -10.72 -8.85
C ASN A 38 -16.72 -10.83 -9.81
N ARG A 39 -17.27 -12.04 -9.92
CA ARG A 39 -18.47 -12.33 -10.73
C ARG A 39 -19.38 -13.31 -10.00
N LEU A 40 -20.68 -13.09 -10.11
CA LEU A 40 -21.69 -14.07 -9.68
C LEU A 40 -21.64 -15.31 -10.57
N ARG A 41 -22.33 -16.38 -10.15
CA ARG A 41 -22.37 -17.66 -10.91
C ARG A 41 -22.95 -17.52 -12.32
N ASP A 42 -23.81 -16.52 -12.55
CA ASP A 42 -24.37 -16.19 -13.86
C ASP A 42 -23.45 -15.32 -14.72
N GLY A 43 -22.27 -14.93 -14.20
CA GLY A 43 -21.29 -14.11 -14.88
C GLY A 43 -21.46 -12.60 -14.68
N THR A 44 -22.51 -12.14 -13.97
CA THR A 44 -22.71 -10.72 -13.66
C THR A 44 -21.52 -10.18 -12.87
N VAL A 45 -20.99 -9.02 -13.26
CA VAL A 45 -19.93 -8.33 -12.52
C VAL A 45 -20.45 -7.97 -11.14
N HIS A 46 -19.64 -8.26 -10.12
CA HIS A 46 -19.97 -7.99 -8.73
C HIS A 46 -18.80 -7.27 -8.06
N ASP A 47 -19.10 -6.62 -6.94
CA ASP A 47 -18.11 -6.10 -6.01
C ASP A 47 -17.12 -7.20 -5.61
N TRP A 48 -15.84 -6.87 -5.77
CA TRP A 48 -14.72 -7.68 -5.30
C TRP A 48 -14.48 -7.45 -3.81
#